data_AF-A0A9Q8YZV6-F1
#
_entry.id   AF-A0A9Q8YZV6-F1
#
_cell.length_a   1.000
_cell.length_b   1.000
_cell.length_c   1.000
_cell.angle_alpha   90.00
_cell.angle_beta   90.00
_cell.angle_gamma   90.00
#
_symmetry.space_group_name_H-M   'P 1'
#
loop_
_entity.id
_entity.type
_entity.pdbx_description
1 polymer ?
#
loop_
_entity_poly.entity_id
_entity_poly.type
_entity_poly.pdbx_seq_one_letter_code
_entity_poly.pdbx_strand_id
1 'polypeptide(L)'
;MANLRFAVSMQRLIPFLGFHHVLMILIAIAIILLSLLLAGCSSTSPLIPGIFLISMWYEHFTPTYAPEQVDPGVTAAIANIVGNAQLGVRVGYFGICINRDGGGFICSNNATALVDNVSVDQDPLNLVWVAATFKDAVVFPYLLIVAIILAFFTFILLATFPGWHEERDERTGSDVDVKPFPSRPVSQVALALIFIASIFVLVSVLWQHTASVAAATIVQDLGNGSVKSGVGTSAMVLGWFGFVLLIIVTIGLLVMILSIIVLDRLTDND
;
A
#
# COMPACT_ATOMS: atom_id res chain seq x y z
N MET A 1 -5.03 39.20 5.13
CA MET A 1 -5.15 38.96 6.59
C MET A 1 -5.43 37.50 6.98
N ALA A 2 -6.10 36.68 6.15
CA ALA A 2 -6.27 35.24 6.43
C ALA A 2 -4.94 34.45 6.45
N ASN A 3 -4.01 34.76 5.53
CA ASN A 3 -2.70 34.08 5.44
C ASN A 3 -1.81 34.33 6.67
N LEU A 4 -1.90 35.51 7.29
CA LEU A 4 -1.18 35.83 8.53
C LEU A 4 -1.75 35.07 9.73
N ARG A 5 -3.07 34.87 9.80
CA ARG A 5 -3.69 34.07 10.87
C ARG A 5 -3.37 32.58 10.76
N PHE A 6 -3.29 32.05 9.54
CA PHE A 6 -2.84 30.67 9.31
C PHE A 6 -1.36 30.49 9.67
N ALA A 7 -0.49 31.42 9.26
CA ALA A 7 0.93 31.40 9.61
C ALA A 7 1.16 31.48 11.14
N VAL A 8 0.45 32.37 11.84
CA VAL A 8 0.54 32.52 13.31
C VAL A 8 -0.07 31.32 14.06
N SER A 9 -1.15 30.73 13.55
CA SER A 9 -1.73 29.51 14.11
C SER A 9 -0.82 28.30 13.93
N MET A 10 -0.12 28.21 12.79
CA MET A 10 0.87 27.17 12.52
C MET A 10 2.13 27.38 13.36
N GLN A 11 2.57 28.63 13.57
CA GLN A 11 3.64 28.99 14.52
C GLN A 11 3.34 28.62 15.97
N ARG A 12 2.08 28.58 16.41
CA ARG A 12 1.69 28.13 17.75
C ARG A 12 1.64 26.61 17.91
N LEU A 13 1.45 25.86 16.84
CA LEU A 13 1.48 24.39 16.84
C LEU A 13 2.91 23.85 16.77
N ILE A 14 3.83 24.57 16.12
CA ILE A 14 5.25 24.20 15.93
C ILE A 14 6.04 23.97 17.24
N PRO A 15 5.87 24.73 18.36
CA PRO A 15 6.58 24.41 19.60
C PRO A 15 6.08 23.14 20.29
N PHE A 16 4.81 22.76 20.11
CA PHE A 16 4.25 21.54 20.70
C PHE A 16 4.47 20.29 19.85
N LEU A 17 4.69 20.44 18.54
CA LEU A 17 4.91 19.31 17.62
C LEU A 17 6.41 19.04 17.46
N GLY A 18 6.98 18.26 18.39
CA GLY A 18 8.36 17.82 18.27
C GLY A 18 8.61 17.06 16.95
N PHE A 19 9.80 17.17 16.37
CA PHE A 19 10.18 16.47 15.13
C PHE A 19 9.81 14.97 15.12
N HIS A 20 9.95 14.27 16.25
CA HIS A 20 9.57 12.86 16.37
C HIS A 20 8.04 12.62 16.24
N HIS A 21 7.20 13.57 16.61
CA HIS A 21 5.74 13.49 16.39
C HIS A 21 5.40 13.56 14.90
N VAL A 22 6.10 14.39 14.12
CA VAL A 22 5.95 14.40 12.66
C VAL A 22 6.26 13.01 12.10
N LEU A 23 7.40 12.43 12.50
CA LEU A 23 7.79 11.09 12.08
C LEU A 23 6.76 10.03 12.49
N MET A 24 6.23 10.10 13.72
CA MET A 24 5.17 9.21 14.20
C MET A 24 3.89 9.32 13.36
N ILE A 25 3.46 10.53 13.01
CA ILE A 25 2.28 10.75 12.16
C ILE A 25 2.50 10.14 10.77
N LEU A 26 3.68 10.34 10.16
CA LEU A 26 4.01 9.75 8.86
C LEU A 26 4.02 8.22 8.92
N ILE A 27 4.59 7.62 9.96
CA ILE A 27 4.56 6.16 10.18
C ILE A 27 3.12 5.69 10.35
N ALA A 28 2.31 6.36 11.16
CA ALA A 28 0.92 5.98 11.40
C ALA A 28 0.10 6.00 10.10
N ILE A 29 0.26 7.04 9.28
CA ILE A 29 -0.37 7.12 7.96
C ILE A 29 0.12 5.96 7.07
N ALA A 30 1.44 5.70 7.02
CA ALA A 30 1.97 4.59 6.24
C ALA A 30 1.38 3.22 6.67
N ILE A 31 1.28 2.96 7.98
CA ILE A 31 0.67 1.74 8.53
C ILE A 31 -0.78 1.61 8.08
N ILE A 32 -1.58 2.68 8.16
CA ILE A 32 -2.98 2.68 7.74
C ILE A 32 -3.08 2.38 6.23
N LEU A 33 -2.30 3.06 5.40
CA LEU A 33 -2.33 2.87 3.94
C LEU A 33 -1.96 1.44 3.52
N LEU A 34 -0.90 0.88 4.11
CA LEU A 34 -0.46 -0.49 3.85
C LEU A 34 -1.46 -1.53 4.38
N SER A 35 -2.13 -1.25 5.49
CA SER A 35 -3.21 -2.10 6.02
C SER A 35 -4.43 -2.07 5.11
N LEU A 36 -4.82 -0.91 4.58
CA LEU A 36 -5.91 -0.78 3.60
C LEU A 36 -5.58 -1.51 2.29
N LEU A 37 -4.33 -1.45 1.84
CA LEU A 37 -3.84 -2.20 0.68
C LEU A 37 -4.06 -3.71 0.86
N LEU A 38 -3.67 -4.25 2.02
CA LEU A 38 -3.86 -5.67 2.34
C LEU A 38 -5.34 -6.04 2.45
N ALA A 39 -6.17 -5.16 3.03
CA ALA A 39 -7.61 -5.37 3.18
C ALA A 39 -8.39 -5.30 1.86
N GLY A 40 -7.78 -4.87 0.75
CA GLY A 40 -8.41 -4.79 -0.56
C GLY A 40 -9.08 -6.09 -0.99
N CYS A 41 -10.28 -5.99 -1.57
CA CYS A 41 -11.12 -7.12 -1.98
C CYS A 41 -11.41 -8.19 -0.89
N SER A 42 -11.24 -7.87 0.39
CA SER A 42 -11.58 -8.81 1.49
C SER A 42 -13.03 -8.68 1.98
N SER A 43 -13.75 -7.64 1.56
CA SER A 43 -15.11 -7.33 2.03
C SER A 43 -15.96 -6.70 0.93
N THR A 44 -17.26 -6.97 0.98
CA THR A 44 -18.32 -6.42 0.10
C THR A 44 -18.65 -4.94 0.40
N SER A 45 -17.98 -4.31 1.36
CA SER A 45 -18.17 -2.87 1.65
C SER A 45 -17.85 -2.00 0.41
N PRO A 46 -18.68 -1.00 0.02
CA PRO A 46 -18.62 -0.34 -1.30
C PRO A 46 -17.26 0.20 -1.76
N LEU A 47 -16.34 0.54 -0.85
CA LEU A 47 -15.02 1.06 -1.18
C LEU A 47 -13.92 -0.02 -1.28
N ILE A 48 -14.09 -1.14 -0.57
CA ILE A 48 -13.06 -2.19 -0.44
C ILE A 48 -12.78 -2.94 -1.75
N PRO A 49 -13.79 -3.28 -2.58
CA PRO A 49 -13.57 -3.84 -3.92
C PRO A 49 -12.89 -2.87 -4.89
N GLY A 50 -12.79 -1.58 -4.55
CA GLY A 50 -12.05 -0.57 -5.31
C GLY A 50 -10.54 -0.62 -5.08
N ILE A 51 -10.08 -1.38 -4.08
CA ILE A 51 -8.67 -1.66 -3.81
C ILE A 51 -8.40 -3.10 -4.25
N PHE A 52 -7.87 -3.25 -5.46
CA PHE A 52 -7.57 -4.54 -6.07
C PHE A 52 -6.19 -4.49 -6.72
N LEU A 53 -5.59 -5.66 -6.95
CA LEU A 53 -4.29 -5.85 -7.59
C LEU A 53 -4.46 -6.03 -9.08
N ILE A 54 -5.43 -6.86 -9.48
CA ILE A 54 -5.84 -7.11 -10.86
C ILE A 54 -7.38 -7.19 -10.92
N SER A 55 -7.93 -6.69 -12.02
CA SER A 55 -9.34 -6.82 -12.39
C SER A 55 -9.38 -7.47 -13.76
N MET A 56 -10.27 -8.43 -13.97
CA MET A 56 -10.53 -9.11 -15.23
C MET A 56 -12.02 -9.13 -15.44
N TRP A 57 -12.51 -8.82 -16.63
CA TRP A 57 -13.94 -8.84 -16.90
C TRP A 57 -14.24 -9.17 -18.36
N TYR A 58 -15.40 -9.79 -18.58
CA TYR A 58 -15.90 -9.98 -19.93
C TYR A 58 -16.35 -8.66 -20.52
N GLU A 59 -15.82 -8.34 -21.70
CA GLU A 59 -16.23 -7.18 -22.50
C GLU A 59 -15.90 -7.48 -23.95
N HIS A 60 -16.87 -7.29 -24.85
CA HIS A 60 -16.63 -7.44 -26.27
C HIS A 60 -15.93 -6.21 -26.84
N PHE A 61 -14.82 -6.42 -27.52
CA PHE A 61 -14.10 -5.38 -28.25
C PHE A 61 -13.52 -5.94 -29.55
N THR A 62 -13.13 -5.06 -30.45
CA THR A 62 -12.52 -5.47 -31.73
C THR A 62 -11.19 -6.17 -31.46
N PRO A 63 -11.03 -7.45 -31.84
CA PRO A 63 -9.77 -8.16 -31.66
C PRO A 63 -8.62 -7.46 -32.38
N THR A 64 -7.43 -7.50 -31.78
CA THR A 64 -6.22 -6.98 -32.41
C THR A 64 -5.50 -8.12 -33.12
N TYR A 65 -5.21 -7.95 -34.40
CA TYR A 65 -4.53 -8.95 -35.23
C TYR A 65 -3.07 -8.58 -35.46
N ALA A 66 -2.17 -9.54 -35.28
CA ALA A 66 -0.74 -9.33 -35.41
C ALA A 66 -0.05 -10.52 -36.11
N PRO A 67 1.05 -10.32 -36.88
CA PRO A 67 1.75 -11.41 -37.58
C PRO A 67 2.29 -12.51 -36.67
N GLU A 68 2.48 -12.24 -35.37
CA GLU A 68 2.94 -13.20 -34.37
C GLU A 68 1.85 -14.19 -33.93
N GLN A 69 0.59 -13.94 -34.29
CA GLN A 69 -0.52 -14.84 -33.99
C GLN A 69 -0.54 -16.00 -34.98
N VAL A 70 -0.22 -17.20 -34.50
CA VAL A 70 -0.20 -18.43 -35.32
C VAL A 70 -1.59 -18.81 -35.83
N ASP A 71 -2.62 -18.64 -34.99
CA ASP A 71 -4.01 -18.86 -35.37
C ASP A 71 -4.89 -17.68 -34.92
N PRO A 72 -5.07 -16.66 -35.79
CA PRO A 72 -5.96 -15.53 -35.54
C PRO A 72 -7.44 -15.93 -35.40
N GLY A 73 -7.84 -17.12 -35.88
CA GLY A 73 -9.22 -17.61 -35.82
C GLY A 73 -9.66 -18.00 -34.41
N VAL A 74 -8.71 -18.26 -33.50
CA VAL A 74 -8.98 -18.59 -32.09
C VAL A 74 -9.81 -17.50 -31.41
N THR A 75 -9.63 -16.22 -31.76
CA THR A 75 -10.38 -15.11 -31.15
C THR A 75 -11.89 -15.24 -31.42
N ALA A 76 -12.28 -15.72 -32.61
CA ALA A 76 -13.68 -15.95 -32.95
C ALA A 76 -14.27 -17.16 -32.20
N ALA A 77 -13.48 -18.21 -32.00
CA ALA A 77 -13.90 -19.35 -31.19
C ALA A 77 -14.11 -18.96 -29.72
N ILE A 78 -13.19 -18.17 -29.15
CA ILE A 78 -13.33 -17.62 -27.80
C ILE A 78 -14.56 -16.73 -27.71
N ALA A 79 -14.79 -15.84 -28.67
CA ALA A 79 -15.97 -14.97 -28.68
C ALA A 79 -17.29 -15.77 -28.70
N ASN A 80 -17.35 -16.88 -29.44
CA ASN A 80 -18.52 -17.76 -29.46
C ASN A 80 -18.74 -18.48 -28.12
N ILE A 81 -17.66 -18.86 -27.42
CA ILE A 81 -17.74 -19.46 -26.08
C ILE A 81 -18.19 -18.44 -25.05
N VAL A 82 -17.64 -17.22 -25.10
CA VAL A 82 -17.99 -16.14 -24.16
C VAL A 82 -19.44 -15.68 -24.36
N GLY A 83 -19.93 -15.68 -25.60
CA GLY A 83 -21.33 -15.37 -25.89
C GLY A 83 -21.71 -13.99 -25.34
N ASN A 84 -22.66 -13.93 -24.40
CA ASN A 84 -23.06 -12.70 -23.72
C ASN A 84 -22.70 -12.69 -22.23
N ALA A 85 -21.69 -13.46 -21.83
CA ALA A 85 -21.27 -13.52 -20.43
C ALA A 85 -20.93 -12.13 -19.89
N GLN A 86 -21.43 -11.84 -18.69
CA GLN A 86 -21.12 -10.65 -17.94
C GLN A 86 -20.60 -11.11 -16.58
N LEU A 87 -19.33 -10.84 -16.33
CA LEU A 87 -18.70 -11.09 -15.04
C LEU A 87 -17.43 -10.24 -14.96
N GLY A 88 -17.27 -9.56 -13.84
CA GLY A 88 -16.02 -8.94 -13.44
C GLY A 88 -15.46 -9.61 -12.19
N VAL A 89 -14.17 -9.92 -12.20
CA VAL A 89 -13.46 -10.53 -11.09
C VAL A 89 -12.29 -9.63 -10.70
N ARG A 90 -12.18 -9.32 -9.41
CA ARG A 90 -11.10 -8.53 -8.84
C ARG A 90 -10.37 -9.33 -7.78
N VAL A 91 -9.06 -9.22 -7.75
CA VAL A 91 -8.22 -9.92 -6.78
C VAL A 91 -7.52 -8.90 -5.90
N GLY A 92 -7.63 -9.07 -4.59
CA GLY A 92 -6.81 -8.37 -3.59
C GLY A 92 -5.82 -9.31 -2.91
N TYR A 93 -5.13 -8.85 -1.88
CA TYR A 93 -4.17 -9.69 -1.14
C TYR A 93 -4.85 -10.84 -0.41
N PHE A 94 -6.02 -10.60 0.20
CA PHE A 94 -6.69 -11.58 1.06
C PHE A 94 -8.01 -12.11 0.49
N GLY A 95 -8.46 -11.62 -0.66
CA GLY A 95 -9.80 -11.94 -1.16
C GLY A 95 -9.95 -11.75 -2.66
N ILE A 96 -11.04 -12.31 -3.16
CA ILE A 96 -11.50 -12.18 -4.54
C ILE A 96 -12.90 -11.60 -4.46
N CYS A 97 -13.21 -10.65 -5.33
CA CYS A 97 -14.54 -10.08 -5.48
C CYS A 97 -15.07 -10.34 -6.88
N ILE A 98 -16.34 -10.74 -6.99
CA ILE A 98 -17.02 -10.93 -8.27
C ILE A 98 -18.17 -9.93 -8.45
N ASN A 99 -18.47 -9.57 -9.67
CA ASN A 99 -19.61 -8.77 -10.07
C ASN A 99 -20.27 -9.42 -11.27
N ARG A 100 -21.48 -9.96 -11.10
CA ARG A 100 -22.17 -10.78 -12.10
C ARG A 100 -23.00 -9.96 -13.09
N ASP A 101 -23.65 -8.90 -12.63
CA ASP A 101 -24.67 -8.20 -13.43
C ASP A 101 -24.45 -6.68 -13.48
N GLY A 102 -23.19 -6.24 -13.32
CA GLY A 102 -22.85 -4.81 -13.18
C GLY A 102 -23.30 -4.18 -11.86
N GLY A 103 -23.80 -4.99 -10.92
CA GLY A 103 -24.27 -4.58 -9.59
C GLY A 103 -23.15 -4.46 -8.55
N GLY A 104 -23.44 -4.84 -7.30
CA GLY A 104 -22.46 -4.83 -6.21
C GLY A 104 -21.44 -5.96 -6.33
N PHE A 105 -20.22 -5.72 -5.86
CA PHE A 105 -19.20 -6.76 -5.75
C PHE A 105 -19.47 -7.67 -4.54
N ILE A 106 -19.36 -8.98 -4.72
CA ILE A 106 -19.44 -9.97 -3.65
C ILE A 106 -18.05 -10.53 -3.43
N CYS A 107 -17.51 -10.39 -2.21
CA CYS A 107 -16.14 -10.75 -1.90
C CYS A 107 -16.04 -11.95 -0.96
N SER A 108 -15.05 -12.81 -1.21
CA SER A 108 -14.74 -13.96 -0.38
C SER A 108 -13.25 -14.28 -0.45
N ASN A 109 -12.71 -14.85 0.62
CA ASN A 109 -11.38 -15.46 0.59
C ASN A 109 -11.41 -16.85 -0.09
N ASN A 110 -12.55 -17.53 -0.05
CA ASN A 110 -12.76 -18.84 -0.64
C ASN A 110 -13.38 -18.71 -2.05
N ALA A 111 -12.61 -19.06 -3.08
CA ALA A 111 -13.05 -19.00 -4.47
C ALA A 111 -14.22 -19.96 -4.77
N THR A 112 -14.25 -21.15 -4.16
CA THR A 112 -15.33 -22.13 -4.35
C THR A 112 -16.67 -21.55 -3.91
N ALA A 113 -16.70 -20.83 -2.79
CA ALA A 113 -17.90 -20.16 -2.31
C ALA A 113 -18.40 -19.05 -3.27
N LEU A 114 -17.51 -18.48 -4.09
CA LEU A 114 -17.89 -17.52 -5.13
C LEU A 114 -18.51 -18.24 -6.34
N VAL A 115 -17.92 -19.35 -6.76
CA VAL A 115 -18.39 -20.16 -7.91
C VAL A 115 -19.77 -20.77 -7.65
N ASP A 116 -20.11 -21.13 -6.42
CA ASP A 116 -21.45 -21.63 -6.05
C ASP A 116 -22.59 -20.67 -6.45
N ASN A 117 -22.26 -19.40 -6.71
CA ASN A 117 -23.20 -18.37 -7.09
C ASN A 117 -23.04 -17.89 -8.54
N VAL A 118 -22.26 -18.59 -9.36
CA VAL A 118 -21.95 -18.24 -10.75
C VAL A 118 -22.32 -19.40 -11.66
N SER A 119 -23.08 -19.15 -12.72
CA SER A 119 -23.42 -20.17 -13.71
C SER A 119 -22.35 -20.29 -14.80
N VAL A 120 -22.37 -21.40 -15.55
CA VAL A 120 -21.46 -21.63 -16.69
C VAL A 120 -21.58 -20.51 -17.74
N ASP A 121 -22.80 -20.02 -17.99
CA ASP A 121 -23.05 -18.93 -18.94
C ASP A 121 -22.50 -17.58 -18.47
N GLN A 122 -22.28 -17.40 -17.16
CA GLN A 122 -21.70 -16.19 -16.58
C GLN A 122 -20.16 -16.24 -16.55
N ASP A 123 -19.56 -17.42 -16.39
CA ASP A 123 -18.10 -17.58 -16.37
C ASP A 123 -17.57 -18.66 -17.33
N PRO A 124 -17.80 -18.54 -18.65
CA PRO A 124 -17.47 -19.58 -19.63
C PRO A 124 -15.96 -19.84 -19.78
N LEU A 125 -15.10 -18.87 -19.45
CA LEU A 125 -13.63 -19.01 -19.45
C LEU A 125 -13.03 -19.22 -18.06
N ASN A 126 -13.85 -19.41 -17.02
CA ASN A 126 -13.41 -19.63 -15.64
C ASN A 126 -12.50 -18.51 -15.09
N LEU A 127 -12.86 -17.23 -15.30
CA LEU A 127 -12.14 -16.08 -14.75
C LEU A 127 -12.02 -16.13 -13.22
N VAL A 128 -13.00 -16.71 -12.50
CA VAL A 128 -12.88 -16.89 -11.05
C VAL A 128 -11.74 -17.86 -10.69
N TRP A 129 -11.54 -18.91 -11.50
CA TRP A 129 -10.45 -19.86 -11.31
C TRP A 129 -9.08 -19.24 -11.66
N VAL A 130 -9.01 -18.46 -12.75
CA VAL A 130 -7.79 -17.70 -13.10
C VAL A 130 -7.43 -16.72 -11.99
N ALA A 131 -8.43 -16.02 -11.44
CA ALA A 131 -8.26 -15.09 -10.32
C ALA A 131 -7.76 -15.79 -9.04
N ALA A 132 -8.33 -16.95 -8.71
CA ALA A 132 -7.88 -17.76 -7.58
C ALA A 132 -6.43 -18.23 -7.76
N THR A 133 -6.09 -18.70 -8.96
CA THR A 133 -4.73 -19.13 -9.29
C THR A 133 -3.73 -17.97 -9.16
N PHE A 134 -4.06 -16.78 -9.66
CA PHE A 134 -3.21 -15.60 -9.48
C PHE A 134 -3.00 -15.26 -8.00
N LYS A 135 -4.08 -15.26 -7.21
CA LYS A 135 -4.01 -15.00 -5.77
C LYS A 135 -3.12 -16.00 -5.05
N ASP A 136 -3.35 -17.29 -5.26
CA ASP A 136 -2.72 -18.33 -4.45
C ASP A 136 -1.28 -18.62 -4.89
N ALA A 137 -0.95 -18.44 -6.18
CA ALA A 137 0.37 -18.76 -6.72
C ALA A 137 1.31 -17.54 -6.85
N VAL A 138 0.77 -16.32 -6.99
CA VAL A 138 1.57 -15.13 -7.35
C VAL A 138 1.59 -14.07 -6.26
N VAL A 139 0.48 -13.90 -5.54
CA VAL A 139 0.35 -12.85 -4.53
C VAL A 139 1.04 -13.26 -3.22
N PHE A 140 1.94 -12.42 -2.73
CA PHE A 140 2.72 -12.69 -1.51
C PHE A 140 2.54 -11.55 -0.46
N PRO A 141 1.57 -11.66 0.47
CA PRO A 141 1.29 -10.60 1.45
C PRO A 141 2.27 -10.55 2.62
N TYR A 142 3.03 -11.62 2.89
CA TYR A 142 3.75 -11.78 4.15
C TYR A 142 4.85 -10.74 4.37
N LEU A 143 5.55 -10.29 3.32
CA LEU A 143 6.53 -9.21 3.43
C LEU A 143 5.90 -7.89 3.89
N LEU A 144 4.70 -7.55 3.40
CA LEU A 144 3.98 -6.36 3.86
C LEU A 144 3.52 -6.49 5.31
N ILE A 145 3.02 -7.66 5.71
CA ILE A 145 2.62 -7.92 7.10
C ILE A 145 3.80 -7.69 8.05
N VAL A 146 4.96 -8.28 7.73
CA VAL A 146 6.17 -8.11 8.53
C VAL A 146 6.62 -6.64 8.54
N ALA A 147 6.59 -5.96 7.40
CA ALA A 147 6.94 -4.54 7.33
C ALA A 147 6.05 -3.65 8.21
N ILE A 148 4.73 -3.91 8.22
CA ILE A 148 3.77 -3.19 9.08
C ILE A 148 4.11 -3.41 10.56
N ILE A 149 4.43 -4.66 10.95
CA ILE A 149 4.82 -4.98 12.34
C ILE A 149 6.09 -4.23 12.73
N LEU A 150 7.11 -4.22 11.88
CA LEU A 150 8.37 -3.48 12.12
C LEU A 150 8.15 -1.96 12.21
N ALA A 151 7.29 -1.41 11.33
CA ALA A 151 6.90 0.00 11.38
C ALA A 151 6.12 0.33 12.66
N PHE A 152 5.26 -0.58 13.13
CA PHE A 152 4.53 -0.42 14.39
C PHE A 152 5.48 -0.44 15.61
N PHE A 153 6.45 -1.34 15.64
CA PHE A 153 7.48 -1.29 16.70
C PHE A 153 8.29 0.00 16.64
N THR A 154 8.64 0.48 15.44
CA THR A 154 9.29 1.79 15.28
C THR A 154 8.43 2.91 15.86
N PHE A 155 7.12 2.92 15.59
CA PHE A 155 6.19 3.88 16.15
C PHE A 155 6.20 3.89 17.69
N ILE A 156 6.17 2.70 18.32
CA ILE A 156 6.26 2.57 19.78
C ILE A 156 7.60 3.12 20.30
N LEU A 157 8.72 2.79 19.66
CA LEU A 157 10.03 3.28 20.07
C LEU A 157 10.12 4.81 19.98
N LEU A 158 9.57 5.42 18.93
CA LEU A 158 9.52 6.88 18.81
C LEU A 158 8.65 7.53 19.90
N ALA A 159 7.59 6.85 20.37
CA ALA A 159 6.76 7.34 21.46
C ALA A 159 7.52 7.39 22.80
N THR A 160 8.65 6.70 22.93
CA THR A 160 9.54 6.81 24.11
C THR A 160 10.47 8.01 24.07
N PHE A 161 10.48 8.79 22.98
CA PHE A 161 11.38 9.92 22.86
C PHE A 161 10.94 11.06 23.78
N PRO A 162 11.89 11.71 24.48
CA PRO A 162 11.57 12.79 25.40
C PRO A 162 10.97 14.00 24.65
N GLY A 163 10.00 14.63 25.29
CA GLY A 163 9.33 15.83 24.82
C GLY A 163 10.12 17.10 25.10
N TRP A 164 9.50 18.25 24.86
CA TRP A 164 9.94 19.52 25.43
C TRP A 164 9.42 19.62 26.86
N HIS A 165 10.26 20.08 27.79
CA HIS A 165 9.86 20.34 29.17
C HIS A 165 10.50 21.66 29.62
N GLU A 166 9.79 22.45 30.41
CA GLU A 166 10.33 23.66 31.03
C GLU A 166 11.24 23.27 32.21
N GLU A 167 12.48 23.71 32.18
CA GLU A 167 13.41 23.64 33.31
C GLU A 167 13.78 25.06 33.75
N ARG A 168 13.88 25.26 35.06
CA ARG A 168 14.26 26.57 35.61
C ARG A 168 15.77 26.67 35.66
N ASP A 169 16.34 27.61 34.90
CA ASP A 169 17.79 27.82 34.85
C ASP A 169 18.31 28.31 36.22
N GLU A 170 19.18 27.52 36.86
CA GLU A 170 19.75 27.82 38.18
C GLU A 170 20.58 29.12 38.19
N ARG A 171 21.10 29.55 37.03
CA ARG A 171 22.02 30.70 36.94
C ARG A 171 21.32 32.03 36.71
N THR A 172 20.18 32.02 36.03
CA THR A 172 19.42 33.23 35.66
C THR A 172 18.05 33.30 36.31
N GLY A 173 17.54 32.18 36.84
CA GLY A 173 16.24 32.06 37.48
C GLY A 173 15.04 32.10 36.51
N SER A 174 15.30 32.20 35.19
CA SER A 174 14.28 32.17 34.13
C SER A 174 13.93 30.75 33.71
N ASP A 175 12.68 30.54 33.30
CA ASP A 175 12.23 29.27 32.73
C ASP A 175 12.79 29.12 31.30
N VAL A 176 13.43 27.97 31.03
CA VAL A 176 14.04 27.63 29.74
C VAL A 176 13.45 26.31 29.26
N ASP A 177 13.02 26.28 28.00
CA ASP A 177 12.56 25.05 27.35
C ASP A 177 13.75 24.16 26.99
N VAL A 178 13.85 23.00 27.63
CA VAL A 178 14.91 22.02 27.39
C VAL A 178 14.34 20.76 26.75
N LYS A 179 15.02 20.30 25.69
CA LYS A 179 14.71 19.03 25.02
C LYS A 179 15.85 18.03 25.23
N PRO A 180 15.64 16.98 26.04
CA PRO A 180 16.63 15.93 26.23
C PRO A 180 16.90 15.15 24.94
N PHE A 181 18.11 14.61 24.80
CA PHE A 181 18.44 13.74 23.68
C PHE A 181 17.74 12.38 23.83
N PRO A 182 17.20 11.82 22.73
CA PRO A 182 16.70 10.44 22.76
C PRO A 182 17.85 9.47 23.00
N SER A 183 17.55 8.32 23.59
CA SER A 183 18.57 7.31 23.85
C SER A 183 19.14 6.77 22.52
N ARG A 184 20.48 6.72 22.43
CA ARG A 184 21.21 6.21 21.25
C ARG A 184 20.79 4.79 20.83
N PRO A 185 20.70 3.80 21.73
CA PRO A 185 20.34 2.44 21.31
C PRO A 185 18.91 2.37 20.75
N VAL A 186 17.95 3.09 21.35
CA VAL A 186 16.56 3.12 20.84
C VAL A 186 16.51 3.77 19.47
N SER A 187 17.23 4.88 19.27
CA SER A 187 17.29 5.58 17.99
C SER A 187 17.90 4.72 16.88
N GLN A 188 18.97 3.97 17.17
CA GLN A 188 19.61 3.07 16.22
C GLN A 188 18.72 1.87 15.86
N VAL A 189 18.06 1.27 16.86
CA VAL A 189 17.11 0.17 16.62
C VAL A 189 15.92 0.65 15.80
N ALA A 190 15.35 1.82 16.13
CA ALA A 190 14.26 2.42 15.36
C ALA A 190 14.66 2.67 13.90
N LEU A 191 15.87 3.19 13.64
CA LEU A 191 16.39 3.39 12.29
C LEU A 191 16.55 2.06 11.54
N ALA A 192 17.09 1.02 12.19
CA ALA A 192 17.26 -0.28 11.57
C ALA A 192 15.92 -0.94 11.19
N LEU A 193 14.94 -0.90 12.10
CA LEU A 193 13.61 -1.47 11.89
C LEU A 193 12.88 -0.78 10.74
N ILE A 194 12.86 0.56 10.71
CA ILE A 194 12.17 1.30 9.64
C ILE A 194 12.86 1.11 8.28
N PHE A 195 14.19 1.00 8.26
CA PHE A 195 14.94 0.74 7.05
C PHE A 195 14.58 -0.64 6.47
N ILE A 196 14.60 -1.69 7.29
CA ILE A 196 14.19 -3.04 6.88
C ILE A 196 12.73 -3.05 6.41
N ALA A 197 11.83 -2.38 7.15
CA ALA A 197 10.43 -2.25 6.76
C ALA A 197 10.28 -1.59 5.38
N SER A 198 11.03 -0.51 5.12
CA SER A 198 10.98 0.19 3.82
C SER A 198 11.45 -0.70 2.66
N ILE A 199 12.47 -1.54 2.86
CA ILE A 199 12.94 -2.50 1.85
C ILE A 199 11.87 -3.56 1.58
N PHE A 200 11.24 -4.11 2.62
CA PHE A 200 10.19 -5.10 2.44
C PHE A 200 8.99 -4.53 1.68
N VAL A 201 8.56 -3.30 2.00
CA VAL A 201 7.51 -2.63 1.23
C VAL A 201 7.93 -2.40 -0.21
N LEU A 202 9.17 -1.95 -0.46
CA LEU A 202 9.67 -1.76 -1.83
C LEU A 202 9.61 -3.05 -2.64
N VAL A 203 10.15 -4.14 -2.10
CA VAL A 203 10.15 -5.45 -2.77
C VAL A 203 8.72 -5.93 -3.02
N SER A 204 7.83 -5.82 -2.03
CA SER A 204 6.43 -6.22 -2.18
C SER A 204 5.68 -5.43 -3.24
N VAL A 205 5.80 -4.10 -3.24
CA VAL A 205 5.07 -3.23 -4.17
C VAL A 205 5.60 -3.42 -5.60
N LEU A 206 6.93 -3.53 -5.76
CA LEU A 206 7.54 -3.83 -7.06
C LEU A 206 7.06 -5.19 -7.60
N TRP A 207 7.19 -6.24 -6.79
CA TRP A 207 6.76 -7.59 -7.15
C TRP A 207 5.29 -7.60 -7.58
N GLN A 208 4.42 -7.04 -6.75
CA GLN A 208 2.99 -7.05 -7.00
C GLN A 208 2.62 -6.25 -8.24
N HIS A 209 3.25 -5.09 -8.46
CA HIS A 209 3.02 -4.28 -9.65
C HIS A 209 3.39 -5.05 -10.92
N THR A 210 4.60 -5.61 -10.97
CA THR A 210 5.06 -6.36 -12.14
C THR A 210 4.23 -7.60 -12.41
N ALA A 211 3.86 -8.34 -11.36
CA ALA A 211 3.04 -9.52 -11.45
C ALA A 211 1.63 -9.21 -11.97
N SER A 212 0.98 -8.17 -11.42
CA SER A 212 -0.35 -7.75 -11.85
C SER A 212 -0.35 -7.26 -13.30
N VAL A 213 0.66 -6.48 -13.71
CA VAL A 213 0.77 -6.01 -15.10
C VAL A 213 0.94 -7.18 -16.06
N ALA A 214 1.86 -8.11 -15.78
CA ALA A 214 2.10 -9.26 -16.63
C ALA A 214 0.87 -10.18 -16.72
N ALA A 215 0.20 -10.46 -15.60
CA ALA A 215 -1.01 -11.27 -15.59
C ALA A 215 -2.15 -10.59 -16.37
N ALA A 216 -2.32 -9.27 -16.21
CA ALA A 216 -3.33 -8.51 -16.93
C ALA A 216 -3.09 -8.58 -18.45
N THR A 217 -1.86 -8.33 -18.91
CA THR A 217 -1.54 -8.37 -20.35
C THR A 217 -1.76 -9.77 -20.92
N ILE A 218 -1.29 -10.82 -20.23
CA ILE A 218 -1.44 -12.21 -20.70
C ILE A 218 -2.93 -12.59 -20.80
N VAL A 219 -3.74 -12.25 -19.80
CA VAL A 219 -5.18 -12.57 -19.82
C VAL A 219 -5.91 -11.82 -20.94
N GLN A 220 -5.59 -10.54 -21.14
CA GLN A 220 -6.23 -9.74 -22.18
C GLN A 220 -5.82 -10.17 -23.59
N ASP A 221 -4.55 -10.51 -23.79
CA ASP A 221 -4.03 -10.97 -25.08
C ASP A 221 -4.54 -12.38 -25.40
N LEU A 222 -4.67 -13.26 -24.39
CA LEU A 222 -5.26 -14.58 -24.57
C LEU A 222 -6.77 -14.51 -24.87
N GLY A 223 -7.49 -13.63 -24.18
CA GLY A 223 -8.93 -13.41 -24.36
C GLY A 223 -9.28 -12.41 -25.47
N ASN A 224 -8.32 -12.04 -26.33
CA ASN A 224 -8.39 -10.99 -27.35
C ASN A 224 -9.78 -10.83 -28.00
N GLY A 225 -10.47 -9.74 -27.64
CA GLY A 225 -11.81 -9.40 -28.12
C GLY A 225 -12.96 -9.79 -27.18
N SER A 226 -12.71 -10.53 -26.11
CA SER A 226 -13.74 -11.04 -25.18
C SER A 226 -13.44 -10.84 -23.70
N VAL A 227 -12.16 -10.67 -23.31
CA VAL A 227 -11.76 -10.40 -21.93
C VAL A 227 -10.89 -9.14 -21.88
N LYS A 228 -11.27 -8.19 -21.04
CA LYS A 228 -10.40 -7.07 -20.66
C LYS A 228 -9.85 -7.28 -19.27
N SER A 229 -8.69 -6.67 -19.03
CA SER A 229 -8.06 -6.69 -17.72
C SER A 229 -7.52 -5.30 -17.37
N GLY A 230 -7.21 -5.12 -16.09
CA GLY A 230 -6.66 -3.87 -15.59
C GLY A 230 -5.97 -4.05 -14.25
N VAL A 231 -5.00 -3.18 -13.99
CA VAL A 231 -4.27 -3.14 -12.72
C VAL A 231 -4.90 -2.09 -11.81
N GLY A 232 -5.05 -2.38 -10.53
CA GLY A 232 -5.70 -1.45 -9.60
C GLY A 232 -4.82 -0.27 -9.23
N THR A 233 -5.16 0.90 -9.74
CA THR A 233 -4.47 2.17 -9.47
C THR A 233 -4.52 2.56 -7.99
N SER A 234 -5.65 2.32 -7.32
CA SER A 234 -5.79 2.56 -5.88
C SER A 234 -4.76 1.77 -5.07
N ALA A 235 -4.59 0.48 -5.37
CA ALA A 235 -3.61 -0.37 -4.69
C ALA A 235 -2.17 0.10 -4.96
N MET A 236 -1.87 0.49 -6.20
CA MET A 236 -0.57 1.07 -6.54
C MET A 236 -0.26 2.32 -5.73
N VAL A 237 -1.22 3.25 -5.64
CA VAL A 237 -1.05 4.50 -4.88
C VAL A 237 -0.86 4.22 -3.40
N LEU A 238 -1.68 3.36 -2.79
CA LEU A 238 -1.54 3.02 -1.36
C LEU A 238 -0.16 2.42 -1.05
N GLY A 239 0.33 1.50 -1.89
CA GLY A 239 1.64 0.88 -1.72
C GLY A 239 2.80 1.85 -1.90
N TRP A 240 2.86 2.55 -3.04
CA TRP A 240 3.95 3.48 -3.35
C TRP A 240 3.97 4.70 -2.42
N PHE A 241 2.79 5.24 -2.08
CA PHE A 241 2.72 6.36 -1.16
C PHE A 241 3.13 5.93 0.26
N GLY A 242 2.68 4.76 0.72
CA GLY A 242 3.16 4.17 1.98
C GLY A 242 4.67 3.98 2.00
N PHE A 243 5.26 3.46 0.92
CA PHE A 243 6.72 3.33 0.77
C PHE A 243 7.46 4.67 0.91
N VAL A 244 7.01 5.69 0.17
CA VAL A 244 7.64 7.02 0.21
C VAL A 244 7.60 7.62 1.62
N LEU A 245 6.48 7.46 2.34
CA LEU A 245 6.38 7.91 3.73
C LEU A 245 7.42 7.21 4.64
N LEU A 246 7.60 5.89 4.50
CA LEU A 246 8.61 5.15 5.28
C LEU A 246 10.05 5.59 4.93
N ILE A 247 10.32 5.95 3.67
CA ILE A 247 11.63 6.52 3.27
C ILE A 247 11.86 7.89 3.89
N ILE A 248 10.86 8.78 3.86
CA ILE A 248 10.95 10.10 4.51
C ILE A 248 11.23 9.93 6.00
N VAL A 249 10.56 8.98 6.66
CA VAL A 249 10.82 8.67 8.07
C VAL A 249 12.23 8.16 8.31
N THR A 250 12.69 7.23 7.47
CA THR A 250 14.06 6.68 7.54
C THR A 250 15.11 7.80 7.44
N ILE A 251 14.96 8.68 6.44
CA ILE A 251 15.86 9.83 6.25
C ILE A 251 15.75 10.79 7.43
N GLY A 252 14.54 11.07 7.91
CA GLY A 252 14.31 11.94 9.06
C GLY A 252 15.00 11.45 10.33
N LEU A 253 14.91 10.15 10.63
CA LEU A 253 15.61 9.54 11.76
C LEU A 253 17.13 9.58 11.57
N LEU A 254 17.62 9.31 10.36
CA LEU A 254 19.06 9.39 10.06
C LEU A 254 19.61 10.80 10.28
N VAL A 255 18.94 11.82 9.75
CA VAL A 255 19.33 13.23 9.91
C VAL A 255 19.31 13.64 11.39
N MET A 256 18.29 13.21 12.14
CA MET A 256 18.22 13.48 13.59
C MET A 256 19.39 12.85 14.34
N ILE A 257 19.71 11.58 14.08
CA ILE A 257 20.84 10.89 14.71
C ILE A 257 22.17 11.58 14.38
N LEU A 258 22.40 11.93 13.11
CA LEU A 258 23.61 12.63 12.69
C LEU A 258 23.73 14.02 13.33
N SER A 259 22.62 14.75 13.44
CA SER A 259 22.59 16.06 14.07
C SER A 259 22.96 16.00 15.55
N ILE A 260 22.47 14.98 16.27
CA ILE A 260 22.83 14.74 17.68
C ILE A 260 24.32 14.45 17.81
N ILE A 261 24.88 13.59 16.95
CA ILE A 261 26.32 13.25 16.98
C ILE A 261 27.19 14.48 16.72
N VAL A 262 26.78 15.34 15.78
CA VAL A 262 27.51 16.58 15.48
C VAL A 262 27.44 17.57 16.65
N LEU A 263 26.26 17.74 17.24
CA LEU A 263 26.05 18.65 18.37
C LEU A 263 26.87 18.22 19.59
N ASP A 264 26.84 16.93 19.93
CA ASP A 264 27.61 16.31 21.02
C ASP A 264 29.11 16.58 20.85
N ARG A 265 29.64 16.42 19.62
CA ARG A 265 31.06 16.72 19.32
C ARG A 265 31.41 18.20 19.41
N LEU A 266 30.47 19.10 19.17
CA LEU A 266 30.71 20.54 19.27
C LEU A 266 30.69 21.01 20.73
N THR A 267 29.84 20.40 21.57
CA THR A 267 29.74 20.73 23.00
C THR A 267 30.82 20.08 23.86
N ASP A 268 31.37 18.93 23.44
CA ASP A 268 32.47 18.25 24.16
C ASP A 268 33.85 18.92 23.97
N ASN A 269 33.97 19.94 23.09
CA ASN A 269 35.21 20.65 22.81
C ASN A 269 35.36 22.00 23.56
N ASP A 270 34.43 22.31 24.46
CA ASP A 270 34.51 23.40 25.46
C ASP A 270 34.63 22.82 26.88
#